data_AF-A0A533RGQ6-F1
#
_entry.id   AF-A0A533RGQ6-F1
#
_cell.length_a   1.000
_cell.length_b   1.000
_cell.length_c   1.000
_cell.angle_alpha   90.00
_cell.angle_beta   90.00
_cell.angle_gamma   90.00
#
_symmetry.space_group_name_H-M   'P 1'
#
loop_
_entity.id
_entity.type
_entity.pdbx_description
1 polymer ?
#
loop_
_entity_poly.entity_id
_entity_poly.type
_entity_poly.pdbx_seq_one_letter_code
_entity_poly.pdbx_strand_id
1 'polypeptide(L)' 'MARLTVLLLLAVLLQGCVLTKLVSVPMRVGGAVISIIPVIGNPAHDAIDTAAEVVDDVPI' A
#
# COMPACT_ATOMS: atom_id res chain seq x y z
N MET A 1 33.06 18.87 11.15
CA MET A 1 31.75 19.50 10.90
C MET A 1 30.90 18.75 9.88
N ALA A 2 31.37 18.52 8.64
CA ALA A 2 30.59 17.87 7.58
C ALA A 2 29.91 16.53 7.97
N ARG A 3 30.60 15.66 8.73
CA ARG A 3 30.06 14.37 9.20
C ARG A 3 28.82 14.51 10.08
N LEU A 4 28.77 15.53 10.94
CA LEU A 4 27.65 15.76 11.86
C LEU A 4 26.40 16.23 11.11
N THR A 5 26.59 17.14 10.14
CA THR A 5 25.53 17.61 9.23
C THR A 5 24.92 16.49 8.40
N VAL A 6 25.74 15.55 7.89
CA VAL A 6 25.24 14.40 7.13
C VAL A 6 24.39 13.47 7.99
N LEU A 7 24.82 13.17 9.22
CA LEU A 7 24.05 12.33 10.14
C LEU A 7 22.71 12.97 10.53
N LEU A 8 22.70 14.28 10.72
CA LEU A 8 21.48 15.03 11.06
C LEU A 8 20.51 15.07 9.89
N LEU A 9 21.00 15.24 8.66
CA LEU A 9 20.19 15.14 7.45
C LEU A 9 19.59 13.74 7.28
N LEU A 10 20.39 12.70 7.53
CA LEU A 10 19.95 11.30 7.45
C LEU A 10 18.85 11.00 8.49
N ALA A 11 19.01 11.49 9.71
CA ALA A 11 18.00 11.33 10.77
C ALA A 11 16.65 11.96 10.39
N VAL A 12 16.67 13.14 9.77
CA VAL A 12 15.46 13.81 9.27
C VAL A 12 14.79 13.01 8.14
N LEU A 13 15.57 12.47 7.21
CA LEU A 13 15.06 11.65 6.11
C LEU A 13 14.47 10.31 6.58
N LEU A 14 15.07 9.69 7.62
CA LEU A 14 14.55 8.44 8.20
C LEU A 14 13.17 8.62 8.86
N GLN A 15 12.81 9.83 9.30
CA GLN A 15 11.47 10.08 9.86
C GLN A 15 10.36 9.87 8.82
N GLY A 16 10.61 10.21 7.55
CA GLY A 16 9.68 9.95 6.45
C GLY A 16 9.47 8.45 6.19
N CYS A 17 10.50 7.63 6.42
CA CYS A 17 10.40 6.17 6.32
C CYS A 17 9.49 5.58 7.41
N VAL A 18 9.50 6.15 8.61
CA VAL A 18 8.61 5.70 9.70
C VAL A 18 7.15 6.03 9.37
N LEU A 19 6.88 7.24 8.87
CA LEU A 19 5.52 7.65 8.49
C LEU A 19 4.97 6.78 7.35
N THR A 20 5.75 6.57 6.29
CA THR A 20 5.33 5.71 5.18
C THR A 20 5.14 4.26 5.60
N LYS A 21 5.97 3.74 6.50
CA LYS A 21 5.81 2.39 7.06
C LYS A 21 4.58 2.29 7.97
N LEU A 22 4.29 3.32 8.76
CA LEU A 22 3.11 3.39 9.62
C LEU A 22 1.81 3.37 8.81
N VAL A 23 1.79 3.97 7.61
CA VAL A 23 0.59 3.99 6.77
C VAL A 23 0.50 2.76 5.86
N SER A 24 1.62 2.35 5.25
CA SER A 24 1.62 1.24 4.28
C SER A 24 1.46 -0.13 4.92
N VAL A 25 1.94 -0.34 6.15
CA VAL A 25 1.79 -1.64 6.83
C VAL A 25 0.33 -1.96 7.17
N PRO A 26 -0.46 -1.05 7.79
CA PRO A 26 -1.89 -1.27 7.99
C PRO A 26 -2.66 -1.49 6.70
N MET A 27 -2.31 -0.79 5.61
CA MET A 27 -2.97 -0.99 4.32
C MET A 27 -2.77 -2.43 3.79
N ARG A 28 -1.56 -2.98 3.93
CA ARG A 28 -1.24 -4.35 3.55
C ARG A 28 -1.94 -5.39 4.43
N VAL A 29 -1.90 -5.18 5.75
CA VAL A 29 -2.55 -6.09 6.71
C VAL A 29 -4.07 -6.02 6.56
N GLY A 30 -4.64 -4.83 6.40
CA GLY A 30 -6.06 -4.61 6.17
C GLY A 30 -6.55 -5.32 4.92
N GLY A 31 -5.82 -5.20 3.80
CA GLY A 31 -6.15 -5.94 2.58
C GLY A 31 -6.15 -7.46 2.76
N ALA A 32 -5.14 -7.99 3.47
CA ALA A 32 -5.07 -9.44 3.76
C ALA A 32 -6.23 -9.91 4.65
N VAL A 33 -6.62 -9.12 5.65
CA VAL A 33 -7.75 -9.44 6.53
C VAL A 33 -9.08 -9.38 5.78
N ILE A 34 -9.29 -8.33 4.96
CA ILE A 34 -10.51 -8.18 4.15
C ILE A 34 -10.66 -9.36 3.17
N SER A 35 -9.56 -9.85 2.59
CA SER A 35 -9.55 -11.00 1.68
C SER A 35 -9.99 -12.32 2.31
N ILE A 36 -9.85 -12.48 3.64
CA ILE A 36 -10.21 -13.73 4.34
C ILE A 36 -11.69 -13.73 4.74
N ILE A 37 -12.30 -12.55 4.91
CA ILE A 37 -13.66 -12.42 5.41
C ILE A 37 -14.64 -12.47 4.23
N PRO A 38 -15.45 -13.53 4.06
CA PRO A 38 -16.29 -13.70 2.88
C PRO A 38 -17.33 -12.59 2.68
N VAL A 39 -17.78 -11.95 3.77
CA VAL A 39 -18.79 -10.87 3.73
C VAL A 39 -18.25 -9.59 3.06
N ILE A 40 -16.95 -9.34 3.14
CA ILE A 40 -16.31 -8.11 2.61
C ILE A 40 -15.40 -8.45 1.43
N GLY A 41 -14.74 -9.61 1.47
CA GLY A 41 -13.84 -10.11 0.44
C GLY A 41 -14.55 -10.42 -0.88
N ASN A 42 -15.71 -11.09 -0.86
CA ASN A 42 -16.42 -11.41 -2.10
C ASN A 42 -16.89 -10.14 -2.85
N PRO A 43 -17.56 -9.17 -2.22
CA PRO A 43 -17.93 -7.92 -2.92
C PRO A 43 -16.72 -7.15 -3.45
N ALA A 44 -15.59 -7.18 -2.74
CA ALA A 44 -14.35 -6.55 -3.20
C ALA A 44 -13.75 -7.28 -4.40
N HIS A 45 -13.77 -8.62 -4.42
CA HIS A 45 -13.29 -9.44 -5.53
C HIS A 45 -14.17 -9.27 -6.77
N ASP A 46 -15.49 -9.33 -6.63
CA ASP A 46 -16.44 -9.18 -7.74
C ASP A 46 -16.31 -7.80 -8.42
N ALA A 47 -16.08 -6.75 -7.62
CA ALA A 47 -15.84 -5.41 -8.13
C ALA A 47 -14.52 -5.30 -8.90
N ILE A 48 -13.48 -6.01 -8.46
CA ILE A 48 -12.18 -6.07 -9.16
C ILE A 48 -12.32 -6.84 -10.48
N ASP A 49 -12.99 -7.99 -10.47
CA ASP A 49 -13.19 -8.82 -11.66
C ASP A 49 -14.00 -8.10 -12.73
N THR A 50 -15.07 -7.39 -12.34
CA THR A 50 -15.85 -6.55 -13.28
C THR A 50 -14.99 -5.47 -13.92
N ALA A 51 -14.11 -4.83 -13.13
CA ALA A 51 -13.19 -3.82 -13.66
C ALA A 51 -12.13 -4.45 -14.58
N ALA A 52 -11.69 -5.67 -14.28
CA ALA A 52 -10.71 -6.40 -15.09
C ALA A 52 -11.31 -6.82 -16.44
N GLU A 53 -12.55 -7.32 -16.47
CA GLU A 53 -13.25 -7.66 -17.72
C GLU A 53 -13.32 -6.47 -18.69
N VAL A 54 -13.62 -5.27 -18.19
CA VAL A 54 -13.66 -4.04 -19.01
C VAL A 54 -12.29 -3.73 -19.62
N VAL A 55 -11.19 -4.07 -18.92
CA VAL A 55 -9.82 -3.86 -19.41
C VAL A 55 -9.42 -4.97 -20.39
N ASP A 56 -9.78 -6.22 -20.13
CA ASP A 56 -9.50 -7.36 -21.01
C ASP A 56 -10.24 -7.25 -22.36
N ASP A 57 -11.42 -6.63 -22.38
CA ASP A 57 -12.18 -6.36 -23.60
C ASP A 57 -11.55 -5.26 -24.49
N VAL A 58 -10.53 -4.55 -24.00
CA VAL A 58 -9.80 -3.58 -24.83
C VAL A 58 -8.93 -4.33 -25.84
N PRO A 59 -9.16 -4.17 -27.16
CA PRO A 59 -8.33 -4.82 -28.17
C PRO A 59 -7.03 -4.02 -28.37
N ILE A 60 -6.10 -4.15 -27.41
CA ILE A 60 -4.70 -3.66 -27.52
C ILE A 60 -3.73 -4.78 -27.87
#